data_AF-A0A1G2ZZ35-F1
#
_entry.id   AF-A0A1G2ZZ35-F1
#
_cell.length_a   1.000
_cell.length_b   1.000
_cell.length_c   1.000
_cell.angle_alpha   90.00
_cell.angle_beta   90.00
_cell.angle_gamma   90.00
#
_symmetry.space_group_name_H-M   'P 1'
#
loop_
_entity.id
_entity.type
_entity.pdbx_description
1 polymer ?
#
loop_
_entity_poly.entity_id
_entity_poly.type
_entity_poly.pdbx_seq_one_letter_code
_entity_poly.pdbx_strand_id
1 'polypeptide(L)'
;MESQRVLSNKELIVGPTGLNFGFFAESAVHDGQADNHLGETGPGPTDLTWLEVPAEGVSFLVAAGTDTPRVVSGQPIAGVQVGLLESIRYEQQLRLLLAPTSAVRINGLAAPPVVILDPGDRLRIAGDWLLHVARLLRPTIGPPSPDYVGQECPICRGRFTPQTVVYICPQCGRGYHCESATDATDECGDAELLECARMLSVCAQCPQPVVLEEQYDYVPRD
;
A
#
# COMPACT_ATOMS: atom_id res chain seq x y z
N MET A 1 -12.92 12.78 17.40
CA MET A 1 -13.01 13.49 16.11
C MET A 1 -11.86 12.96 15.25
N GLU A 2 -12.12 11.89 14.49
CA GLU A 2 -11.16 11.38 13.51
C GLU A 2 -11.08 12.35 12.34
N SER A 3 -9.91 12.96 12.17
CA SER A 3 -9.60 13.81 11.03
C SER A 3 -9.22 12.90 9.87
N GLN A 4 -10.18 12.55 9.01
CA GLN A 4 -9.90 11.97 7.70
C GLN A 4 -9.12 13.02 6.89
N ARG A 5 -7.83 12.75 6.67
CA ARG A 5 -6.91 13.61 5.92
C ARG A 5 -7.07 13.34 4.42
N VAL A 6 -7.29 14.41 3.67
CA VAL A 6 -7.35 14.41 2.20
C VAL A 6 -5.92 14.55 1.68
N LEU A 7 -5.30 13.45 1.26
CA LEU A 7 -4.08 13.52 0.45
C LEU A 7 -4.43 14.09 -0.93
N SER A 8 -3.58 14.98 -1.45
CA SER A 8 -3.77 15.67 -2.73
C SER A 8 -4.02 14.66 -3.87
N ASN A 9 -5.18 14.80 -4.54
CA ASN A 9 -5.64 13.99 -5.68
C ASN A 9 -4.71 14.12 -6.90
N LYS A 10 -3.53 13.52 -6.87
CA LYS A 10 -2.92 12.99 -8.09
C LYS A 10 -3.58 11.64 -8.35
N GLU A 11 -4.04 11.42 -9.57
CA GLU A 11 -4.60 10.13 -10.02
C GLU A 11 -3.54 9.03 -9.80
N LEU A 12 -3.63 8.36 -8.65
CA LEU A 12 -2.80 7.23 -8.28
C LEU A 12 -3.13 6.11 -9.26
N ILE A 13 -2.15 5.63 -10.05
CA ILE A 13 -2.35 4.47 -10.91
C ILE A 13 -2.30 3.24 -10.00
N VAL A 14 -3.47 2.82 -9.55
CA VAL A 14 -3.59 1.63 -8.70
C VAL A 14 -3.35 0.40 -9.56
N GLY A 15 -2.46 -0.50 -9.10
CA GLY A 15 -2.36 -1.81 -9.72
C GLY A 15 -3.72 -2.54 -9.70
N PRO A 16 -3.94 -3.51 -10.60
CA PRO A 16 -5.22 -4.23 -10.70
C PRO A 16 -5.65 -4.94 -9.40
N THR A 17 -4.71 -5.10 -8.47
CA THR A 17 -4.91 -5.73 -7.18
C THR A 17 -5.29 -4.78 -6.05
N GLY A 18 -5.28 -3.45 -6.23
CA GLY A 18 -5.56 -2.54 -5.10
C GLY A 18 -4.46 -2.51 -4.03
N LEU A 19 -3.27 -3.01 -4.35
CA LEU A 19 -2.13 -3.04 -3.43
C LEU A 19 -0.91 -2.43 -4.09
N ASN A 20 -0.37 -1.38 -3.48
CA ASN A 20 0.83 -0.71 -3.94
C ASN A 20 1.85 -0.60 -2.81
N PHE A 21 3.11 -0.85 -3.12
CA PHE A 21 4.21 -0.53 -2.22
C PHE A 21 4.65 0.91 -2.45
N GLY A 22 5.32 1.48 -1.47
CA GLY A 22 5.93 2.79 -1.60
C GLY A 22 6.74 3.15 -0.37
N PHE A 23 7.16 4.41 -0.34
CA PHE A 23 7.96 4.94 0.74
C PHE A 23 7.37 6.24 1.26
N PHE A 24 7.37 6.41 2.58
CA PHE A 24 7.32 7.76 3.15
C PHE A 24 8.74 8.31 3.22
N ALA A 25 8.98 9.45 2.57
CA ALA A 25 10.30 10.07 2.52
C ALA A 25 10.44 11.17 3.59
N GLU A 26 11.55 11.10 4.32
CA GLU A 26 11.93 12.01 5.40
C GLU A 26 13.36 12.53 5.15
N SER A 27 13.56 13.83 5.28
CA SER A 27 14.89 14.46 5.16
C SER A 27 15.66 14.31 6.47
N ALA A 28 16.82 13.67 6.43
CA ALA A 28 17.71 13.47 7.59
C ALA A 28 18.51 14.74 7.97
N VAL A 29 18.33 15.86 7.24
CA VAL A 29 19.09 17.11 7.42
C VAL A 29 18.77 17.82 8.74
N HIS A 30 17.90 17.27 9.60
CA HIS A 30 17.54 17.87 10.90
C HIS A 30 18.26 17.28 12.12
N ASP A 31 19.05 16.21 11.98
CA ASP A 31 19.76 15.59 13.12
C ASP A 31 20.96 16.39 13.66
N GLY A 32 21.27 17.55 13.07
CA GLY A 32 22.39 18.41 13.49
C GLY A 32 22.10 19.36 14.66
N GLN A 33 20.83 19.51 15.06
CA GLN A 33 20.44 20.41 16.14
C GLN A 33 19.54 19.65 17.12
N ALA A 34 20.19 18.82 17.95
CA ALA A 34 19.56 18.18 19.10
C ALA A 34 19.16 19.24 20.15
N ASP A 35 18.12 20.01 19.85
CA ASP A 35 17.41 20.77 20.87
C ASP A 35 16.65 19.73 21.72
N ASN A 36 17.07 19.62 22.98
CA ASN A 36 16.50 18.75 24.02
C ASN A 36 15.06 19.15 24.38
N HIS A 37 14.13 19.12 23.43
CA HIS A 37 12.71 19.23 23.70
C HIS A 37 12.14 17.85 24.03
N LEU A 38 12.47 17.40 25.24
CA LEU A 38 11.71 16.33 25.89
C LEU A 38 10.32 16.86 26.22
N GLY A 39 9.34 16.41 25.44
CA GLY A 39 7.97 16.26 25.93
C GLY A 39 6.95 17.21 25.35
N GLU A 40 6.59 17.00 24.08
CA GLU A 40 5.20 17.19 23.63
C GLU A 40 4.86 16.07 22.65
N THR A 41 3.91 15.20 23.02
CA THR A 41 3.29 14.20 22.12
C THR A 41 2.34 14.91 21.17
N GLY A 42 2.89 15.77 20.32
CA GLY A 42 2.18 16.40 19.22
C GLY A 42 1.83 15.38 18.14
N PRO A 43 0.82 15.63 17.31
CA PRO A 43 0.59 14.82 16.12
C PRO A 43 1.84 14.93 15.24
N GLY A 44 2.46 13.78 14.93
CA GLY A 44 3.72 13.75 14.20
C GLY A 44 3.68 14.37 12.80
N PRO A 45 4.82 14.39 12.08
CA PRO A 45 5.12 15.31 11.01
C PRO A 45 4.10 15.04 9.90
N THR A 46 3.26 16.04 9.67
CA THR A 46 2.12 15.96 8.74
C THR A 46 2.52 15.83 7.28
N ASP A 47 3.81 15.97 6.95
CA ASP A 47 4.27 16.30 5.59
C ASP A 47 5.23 15.26 4.99
N LEU A 48 5.11 13.98 5.38
CA LEU A 48 5.88 12.93 4.69
C LEU A 48 5.38 12.76 3.25
N THR A 49 6.32 12.78 2.30
CA THR A 49 6.00 12.58 0.88
C THR A 49 5.87 11.09 0.59
N TRP A 50 4.71 10.66 0.06
CA TRP A 50 4.51 9.31 -0.44
C TRP A 50 5.14 9.13 -1.83
N LEU A 51 6.08 8.18 -1.92
CA LEU A 51 6.74 7.76 -3.14
C LEU A 51 6.19 6.40 -3.55
N GLU A 52 5.17 6.41 -4.41
CA GLU A 52 4.54 5.19 -4.90
C GLU A 52 5.49 4.38 -5.81
N VAL A 53 5.52 3.06 -5.59
CA VAL A 53 6.13 2.10 -6.51
C VAL A 53 5.03 1.49 -7.38
N PRO A 54 5.13 1.61 -8.72
CA PRO A 54 4.24 0.93 -9.65
C PRO A 54 4.09 -0.56 -9.31
N ALA A 55 2.86 -1.06 -9.34
CA ALA A 55 2.56 -2.46 -9.04
C ALA A 55 3.13 -3.43 -10.07
N GLU A 56 3.37 -2.96 -11.30
CA GLU A 56 3.83 -3.77 -12.42
C GLU A 56 5.17 -3.26 -12.97
N GLY A 57 6.02 -4.22 -13.34
CA GLY A 57 7.30 -3.97 -13.98
C GLY A 57 8.40 -3.48 -13.03
N VAL A 58 9.51 -3.09 -13.65
CA VAL A 58 10.70 -2.61 -12.97
C VAL A 58 10.62 -1.10 -12.79
N SER A 59 10.92 -0.64 -11.58
CA SER A 59 11.04 0.78 -11.24
C SER A 59 12.43 1.08 -10.68
N PHE A 60 12.77 2.37 -10.62
CA PHE A 60 14.07 2.83 -10.18
C PHE A 60 13.91 3.88 -9.09
N LEU A 61 14.61 3.68 -7.98
CA LEU A 61 14.74 4.69 -6.93
C LEU A 61 15.90 5.62 -7.29
N VAL A 62 15.59 6.90 -7.47
CA VAL A 62 16.54 7.93 -7.89
C VAL A 62 16.60 8.99 -6.80
N ALA A 63 17.83 9.35 -6.38
CA ALA A 63 18.09 10.44 -5.46
C ALA A 63 19.36 11.15 -5.89
N ALA A 64 19.32 12.47 -6.10
CA ALA A 64 20.47 13.24 -6.58
C ALA A 64 20.74 14.40 -5.60
N GLY A 65 21.87 14.34 -4.88
CA GLY A 65 22.21 15.35 -3.88
C GLY A 65 21.11 15.51 -2.83
N THR A 66 20.67 16.75 -2.60
CA THR A 66 19.64 17.11 -1.63
C THR A 66 18.21 17.06 -2.18
N ASP A 67 18.02 16.67 -3.44
CA ASP A 67 16.68 16.58 -4.03
C ASP A 67 15.88 15.45 -3.39
N THR A 68 14.56 15.67 -3.22
CA THR A 68 13.64 14.62 -2.74
C THR A 68 13.73 13.37 -3.63
N PRO A 69 13.90 12.18 -3.04
CA PRO A 69 13.94 10.94 -3.80
C PRO A 69 12.65 10.73 -4.59
N ARG A 70 12.75 10.03 -5.71
CA ARG A 70 11.61 9.70 -6.57
C ARG A 70 11.71 8.27 -7.10
N VAL A 71 10.56 7.69 -7.39
CA VAL A 71 10.43 6.41 -8.09
C VAL A 71 10.06 6.68 -9.54
N VAL A 72 10.73 6.04 -10.49
CA VAL A 72 10.47 6.17 -11.93
C VAL A 72 10.40 4.79 -12.60
N SER A 73 9.49 4.61 -13.56
CA SER A 73 9.29 3.32 -14.26
C SER A 73 10.24 3.09 -15.44
N GLY A 74 11.02 4.10 -15.83
CA GLY A 74 11.99 4.02 -16.93
C GLY A 74 13.42 4.07 -16.41
N GLN A 75 14.34 3.39 -17.11
CA GLN A 75 15.77 3.45 -16.76
C GLN A 75 16.23 4.93 -16.76
N PRO A 76 16.78 5.43 -15.65
CA PRO A 76 17.20 6.82 -15.57
C PRO A 76 18.39 7.08 -16.51
N ILE A 77 18.26 8.12 -17.35
CA ILE A 77 19.32 8.54 -18.28
C ILE A 77 20.36 9.43 -17.56
N ALA A 78 19.93 10.14 -16.51
CA ALA A 78 20.75 11.05 -15.72
C ALA A 78 20.32 11.05 -14.25
N GLY A 79 21.29 11.30 -13.36
CA GLY A 79 21.10 11.29 -11.89
C GLY A 79 21.77 10.09 -11.22
N VAL A 80 21.83 10.12 -9.89
CA VAL A 80 22.36 9.01 -9.09
C VAL A 80 21.22 8.00 -8.85
N GLN A 81 21.36 6.82 -9.46
CA GLN A 81 20.47 5.70 -9.21
C GLN A 81 20.86 5.03 -7.89
N VAL A 82 19.88 4.87 -7.02
CA VAL A 82 20.07 4.25 -5.70
C VAL A 82 19.82 2.74 -5.78
N GLY A 83 18.79 2.32 -6.51
CA GLY A 83 18.50 0.91 -6.71
C GLY A 83 17.34 0.66 -7.66
N LEU A 84 17.22 -0.60 -8.05
CA LEU A 84 16.07 -1.14 -8.78
C LEU A 84 15.03 -1.61 -7.77
N LEU A 85 13.76 -1.35 -8.09
CA LEU A 85 12.59 -1.75 -7.32
C LEU A 85 11.68 -2.61 -8.18
N GLU A 86 11.16 -3.70 -7.62
CA GLU A 86 10.18 -4.55 -8.31
C GLU A 86 9.20 -5.15 -7.30
N SER A 87 7.91 -5.09 -7.61
CA SER A 87 6.88 -5.79 -6.85
C SER A 87 6.88 -7.27 -7.27
N ILE A 88 7.27 -8.15 -6.35
CA ILE A 88 7.39 -9.59 -6.61
C ILE A 88 6.39 -10.39 -5.77
N ARG A 89 6.03 -11.60 -6.23
CA ARG A 89 5.34 -12.58 -5.38
C ARG A 89 6.36 -13.49 -4.73
N TYR A 90 6.40 -13.47 -3.40
CA TYR A 90 7.22 -14.34 -2.57
C TYR A 90 6.32 -15.00 -1.52
N GLU A 91 6.36 -16.32 -1.42
CA GLU A 91 5.50 -17.10 -0.50
C GLU A 91 4.00 -16.73 -0.60
N GLN A 92 3.50 -16.59 -1.83
CA GLN A 92 2.12 -16.20 -2.16
C GLN A 92 1.71 -14.77 -1.76
N GLN A 93 2.63 -13.97 -1.23
CA GLN A 93 2.35 -12.59 -0.83
C GLN A 93 3.09 -11.62 -1.75
N LEU A 94 2.50 -10.45 -2.00
CA LEU A 94 3.22 -9.39 -2.69
C LEU A 94 4.27 -8.80 -1.74
N ARG A 95 5.47 -8.58 -2.27
CA ARG A 95 6.63 -8.00 -1.59
C ARG A 95 7.33 -7.02 -2.51
N LEU A 96 8.10 -6.11 -1.92
CA LEU A 96 8.95 -5.19 -2.67
C LEU A 96 10.39 -5.70 -2.66
N LEU A 97 10.94 -5.99 -3.82
CA LEU A 97 12.36 -6.30 -3.98
C LEU A 97 13.14 -5.01 -4.23
N LEU A 98 14.31 -4.89 -3.59
CA LEU A 98 15.31 -3.87 -3.87
C LEU A 98 16.62 -4.52 -4.29
N ALA A 99 17.18 -4.08 -5.42
CA ALA A 99 18.56 -4.36 -5.81
C ALA A 99 19.35 -3.04 -5.83
N PRO A 100 20.10 -2.72 -4.76
CA PRO A 100 20.80 -1.44 -4.67
C PRO A 100 21.94 -1.35 -5.68
N THR A 101 22.09 -0.18 -6.30
CA THR A 101 23.20 0.17 -7.21
C THR A 101 24.21 1.12 -6.56
N SER A 102 23.92 1.59 -5.35
CA SER A 102 24.78 2.45 -4.54
C SER A 102 24.77 2.02 -3.07
N ALA A 103 25.50 2.75 -2.22
CA ALA A 103 25.54 2.48 -0.79
C ALA A 103 24.18 2.81 -0.13
N VAL A 104 23.38 1.77 0.09
CA VAL A 104 22.12 1.83 0.83
C VAL A 104 22.32 1.16 2.20
N ARG A 105 21.73 1.74 3.24
CA ARG A 105 21.58 1.06 4.53
C ARG A 105 20.12 0.72 4.77
N ILE A 106 19.85 -0.47 5.30
CA ILE A 106 18.52 -0.95 5.66
C ILE A 106 18.55 -1.25 7.15
N ASN A 107 17.68 -0.59 7.90
CA ASN A 107 17.62 -0.69 9.36
C ASN A 107 19.00 -0.48 10.02
N GLY A 108 19.79 0.44 9.47
CA GLY A 108 21.14 0.79 9.93
C GLY A 108 22.28 -0.11 9.41
N LEU A 109 21.97 -1.27 8.84
CA LEU A 109 22.96 -2.22 8.29
C LEU A 109 23.20 -1.95 6.80
N ALA A 110 24.38 -2.32 6.29
CA ALA A 110 24.63 -2.25 4.84
C ALA A 110 23.67 -3.19 4.09
N ALA A 111 23.04 -2.71 3.02
CA ALA A 111 22.13 -3.51 2.21
C ALA A 111 22.89 -4.65 1.51
N PRO A 112 22.32 -5.87 1.46
CA PRO A 112 22.86 -6.94 0.61
C PRO A 112 22.60 -6.63 -0.88
N PRO A 113 23.19 -7.40 -1.82
CA PRO A 113 23.02 -7.16 -3.26
C PRO A 113 21.58 -7.24 -3.77
N VAL A 114 20.75 -8.03 -3.09
CA VAL A 114 19.30 -8.13 -3.33
C VAL A 114 18.64 -8.35 -1.97
N VAL A 115 17.55 -7.63 -1.72
CA VAL A 115 16.79 -7.70 -0.47
C VAL A 115 15.30 -7.65 -0.76
N ILE A 116 14.52 -8.39 0.01
CA ILE A 116 13.06 -8.26 0.05
C ILE A 116 12.73 -7.33 1.22
N LEU A 117 12.04 -6.24 0.93
CA LEU A 117 11.63 -5.23 1.89
C LEU A 117 10.26 -5.57 2.47
N ASP A 118 10.14 -5.41 3.78
CA ASP A 118 8.88 -5.53 4.50
C ASP A 118 8.38 -4.12 4.93
N PRO A 119 7.06 -3.91 5.06
CA PRO A 119 6.52 -2.69 5.66
C PRO A 119 7.15 -2.41 7.03
N GLY A 120 7.57 -1.16 7.26
CA GLY A 120 8.31 -0.75 8.45
C GLY A 120 9.83 -0.75 8.30
N ASP A 121 10.37 -1.36 7.24
CA ASP A 121 11.81 -1.23 6.93
C ASP A 121 12.21 0.22 6.67
N ARG A 122 13.41 0.58 7.12
CA ARG A 122 13.97 1.92 6.99
C ARG A 122 15.20 1.92 6.10
N LEU A 123 15.14 2.63 4.98
CA LEU A 123 16.25 2.76 4.05
C LEU A 123 16.90 4.13 4.23
N ARG A 124 18.20 4.16 4.54
CA ARG A 124 19.00 5.38 4.44
C ARG A 124 19.73 5.41 3.11
N ILE A 125 19.46 6.46 2.33
CA ILE A 125 19.97 6.63 0.96
C ILE A 125 20.59 8.01 0.81
N ALA A 126 21.57 8.12 -0.09
CA ALA A 126 22.24 9.39 -0.43
C ALA A 126 22.77 10.20 0.78
N GLY A 127 22.98 9.56 1.94
CA GLY A 127 23.39 10.22 3.19
C GLY A 127 22.27 10.97 3.92
N ASP A 128 21.38 11.61 3.17
CA ASP A 128 20.49 12.66 3.67
C ASP A 128 19.00 12.28 3.69
N TRP A 129 18.62 11.08 3.26
CA TRP A 129 17.22 10.67 3.20
C TRP A 129 16.96 9.37 3.96
N LEU A 130 15.90 9.38 4.77
CA LEU A 130 15.31 8.21 5.39
C LEU A 130 14.00 7.88 4.69
N LEU A 131 13.92 6.69 4.09
CA LEU A 131 12.71 6.19 3.46
C LEU A 131 12.13 5.08 4.31
N HIS A 132 10.85 5.21 4.62
CA HIS A 132 10.09 4.24 5.38
C HIS A 132 9.23 3.41 4.45
N VAL A 133 9.50 2.11 4.35
CA VAL A 133 8.71 1.20 3.51
C VAL A 133 7.31 1.09 4.07
N ALA A 134 6.33 1.32 3.22
CA ALA A 134 4.93 1.09 3.56
C ALA A 134 4.19 0.47 2.39
N ARG A 135 3.01 -0.05 2.71
CA ARG A 135 2.12 -0.70 1.76
C ARG A 135 0.76 -0.03 1.86
N LEU A 136 0.30 0.52 0.75
CA LEU A 136 -1.04 1.07 0.61
C LEU A 136 -2.00 -0.07 0.25
N LEU A 137 -2.99 -0.28 1.10
CA LEU A 137 -4.11 -1.18 0.87
C LEU A 137 -5.31 -0.35 0.44
N ARG A 138 -5.71 -0.49 -0.82
CA ARG A 138 -6.91 0.11 -1.40
C ARG A 138 -7.85 -1.01 -1.83
N PRO A 139 -8.91 -1.29 -1.06
CA PRO A 139 -9.80 -2.38 -1.40
C PRO A 139 -10.60 -2.08 -2.66
N THR A 140 -10.81 -3.10 -3.49
CA THR A 140 -11.74 -3.02 -4.61
C THR A 140 -13.11 -3.46 -4.12
N ILE A 141 -14.01 -2.49 -3.91
CA ILE A 141 -15.40 -2.71 -3.51
C ILE A 141 -16.29 -2.08 -4.58
N GLY A 142 -17.20 -2.88 -5.13
CA GLY A 142 -18.14 -2.42 -6.15
C GLY A 142 -18.78 -3.59 -6.89
N PRO A 143 -19.43 -3.34 -8.04
CA PRO A 143 -19.98 -4.40 -8.87
C PRO A 143 -18.89 -5.41 -9.27
N PRO A 144 -19.20 -6.73 -9.33
CA PRO A 144 -18.22 -7.72 -9.75
C PRO A 144 -17.79 -7.48 -11.19
N SER A 145 -16.50 -7.72 -11.48
CA SER A 145 -16.07 -7.84 -12.86
C SER A 145 -16.76 -9.06 -13.53
N PRO A 146 -16.83 -9.10 -14.87
CA PRO A 146 -17.47 -10.21 -15.58
C PRO A 146 -16.96 -11.59 -15.18
N ASP A 147 -15.69 -11.69 -14.79
CA ASP A 147 -15.07 -12.95 -14.38
C ASP A 147 -15.62 -13.49 -13.05
N TYR A 148 -16.15 -12.63 -12.17
CA TYR A 148 -16.74 -13.06 -10.89
C TYR A 148 -18.22 -13.38 -10.99
N VAL A 149 -18.93 -12.88 -12.01
CA VAL A 149 -20.38 -13.11 -12.14
C VAL A 149 -20.67 -14.61 -12.25
N GLY A 150 -21.57 -15.11 -11.41
CA GLY A 150 -21.93 -16.52 -11.30
C GLY A 150 -21.00 -17.37 -10.42
N GLN A 151 -19.82 -16.85 -10.02
CA GLN A 151 -19.00 -17.52 -9.00
C GLN A 151 -19.67 -17.47 -7.63
N GLU A 152 -19.35 -18.43 -6.78
CA GLU A 152 -19.90 -18.52 -5.42
C GLU A 152 -19.01 -17.81 -4.39
N CYS A 153 -19.64 -17.02 -3.52
CA CYS A 153 -19.00 -16.49 -2.33
C CYS A 153 -18.54 -17.64 -1.42
N PRO A 154 -17.27 -17.69 -0.99
CA PRO A 154 -16.76 -18.80 -0.17
C PRO A 154 -17.40 -18.89 1.23
N ILE A 155 -18.08 -17.82 1.68
CA ILE A 155 -18.71 -17.73 3.00
C ILE A 155 -20.17 -18.19 2.95
N CYS A 156 -21.03 -17.48 2.23
CA CYS A 156 -22.46 -17.79 2.17
C CYS A 156 -22.86 -18.78 1.05
N ARG A 157 -21.94 -19.12 0.14
CA ARG A 157 -22.19 -19.94 -1.06
C ARG A 157 -23.19 -19.35 -2.07
N GLY A 158 -23.74 -18.16 -1.79
CA GLY A 158 -24.51 -17.39 -2.76
C GLY A 158 -23.67 -17.01 -3.97
N ARG A 159 -24.29 -16.95 -5.14
CA ARG A 159 -23.63 -16.58 -6.40
C ARG A 159 -23.61 -15.07 -6.57
N PHE A 160 -22.50 -14.53 -7.07
CA PHE A 160 -22.42 -13.14 -7.47
C PHE A 160 -23.30 -12.89 -8.70
N THR A 161 -24.10 -11.83 -8.66
CA THR A 161 -24.87 -11.32 -9.81
C THR A 161 -24.25 -10.00 -10.28
N PRO A 162 -24.55 -9.51 -11.49
CA PRO A 162 -24.05 -8.21 -11.94
C PRO A 162 -24.43 -7.03 -11.02
N GLN A 163 -25.44 -7.20 -10.17
CA GLN A 163 -25.92 -6.20 -9.22
C GLN A 163 -25.34 -6.37 -7.81
N THR A 164 -24.67 -7.48 -7.51
CA THR A 164 -24.02 -7.67 -6.20
C THR A 164 -22.91 -6.64 -5.98
N VAL A 165 -22.65 -6.30 -4.72
CA VAL A 165 -21.46 -5.52 -4.35
C VAL A 165 -20.45 -6.49 -3.78
N VAL A 166 -19.26 -6.53 -4.38
CA VAL A 166 -18.23 -7.50 -4.07
C VAL A 166 -16.98 -6.77 -3.60
N TYR A 167 -16.45 -7.22 -2.47
CA TYR A 167 -15.09 -6.93 -2.04
C TYR A 167 -14.14 -7.94 -2.68
N ILE A 168 -13.12 -7.46 -3.38
CA ILE A 168 -12.04 -8.29 -3.92
C ILE A 168 -10.81 -8.15 -3.02
N CYS A 169 -10.37 -9.28 -2.45
CA CYS A 169 -9.18 -9.31 -1.61
C CYS A 169 -7.95 -8.90 -2.44
N PRO A 170 -7.20 -7.87 -2.03
CA PRO A 170 -6.14 -7.29 -2.85
C PRO A 170 -4.91 -8.22 -3.00
N GLN A 171 -4.83 -9.28 -2.21
CA GLN A 171 -3.65 -10.16 -2.17
C GLN A 171 -3.81 -11.38 -3.08
N CYS A 172 -4.97 -12.05 -2.95
CA CYS A 172 -5.27 -13.30 -3.64
C CYS A 172 -6.40 -13.16 -4.68
N GLY A 173 -7.03 -11.99 -4.80
CA GLY A 173 -8.16 -11.75 -5.71
C GLY A 173 -9.46 -12.44 -5.28
N ARG A 174 -9.59 -12.98 -4.07
CA ARG A 174 -10.84 -13.67 -3.71
C ARG A 174 -11.98 -12.67 -3.51
N GLY A 175 -13.10 -12.89 -4.19
CA GLY A 175 -14.32 -12.10 -4.04
C GLY A 175 -15.21 -12.53 -2.87
N TYR A 176 -15.84 -11.56 -2.21
CA TYR A 176 -16.78 -11.75 -1.10
C TYR A 176 -17.94 -10.76 -1.23
N HIS A 177 -19.17 -11.19 -0.91
CA HIS A 177 -20.31 -10.28 -0.83
C HIS A 177 -20.05 -9.17 0.21
N CYS A 178 -20.40 -7.94 -0.15
CA CYS A 178 -20.13 -6.73 0.60
C CYS A 178 -21.22 -5.67 0.36
N GLU A 179 -22.47 -6.09 0.15
CA GLU A 179 -23.63 -5.20 0.05
C GLU A 179 -23.77 -4.38 1.34
N SER A 180 -24.01 -3.08 1.21
CA SER A 180 -24.34 -2.22 2.35
C SER A 180 -25.83 -1.91 2.39
N ALA A 181 -26.35 -1.52 3.55
CA ALA A 181 -27.75 -1.11 3.71
C ALA A 181 -28.17 0.03 2.76
N THR A 182 -27.21 0.81 2.25
CA THR A 182 -27.45 1.86 1.25
C THR A 182 -27.61 1.34 -0.18
N ASP A 183 -27.20 0.10 -0.46
CA ASP A 183 -27.24 -0.50 -1.80
C ASP A 183 -28.53 -1.29 -2.06
N ALA A 184 -29.30 -1.59 -1.01
CA ALA A 184 -30.60 -2.26 -1.13
C ALA A 184 -31.68 -1.26 -1.60
N THR A 185 -31.80 -1.07 -2.91
CA THR A 185 -32.87 -0.25 -3.51
C THR A 185 -34.17 -1.00 -3.77
N ASP A 186 -34.31 -2.23 -3.27
CA ASP A 186 -35.53 -3.00 -3.54
C ASP A 186 -36.72 -2.38 -2.80
N GLU A 187 -37.64 -1.82 -3.57
CA GLU A 187 -38.96 -1.30 -3.17
C GLU A 187 -39.82 -2.36 -2.42
N CYS A 188 -39.34 -3.61 -2.33
CA CYS A 188 -39.98 -4.73 -1.65
C CYS A 188 -39.41 -5.07 -0.26
N GLY A 189 -38.41 -4.33 0.27
CA GLY A 189 -38.08 -4.33 1.71
C GLY A 189 -37.39 -5.56 2.31
N ASP A 190 -37.21 -6.66 1.58
CA ASP A 190 -36.70 -7.94 2.11
C ASP A 190 -35.42 -8.46 1.41
N ALA A 191 -34.58 -7.58 0.85
CA ALA A 191 -33.27 -8.00 0.35
C ALA A 191 -32.34 -8.34 1.53
N GLU A 192 -32.02 -9.62 1.72
CA GLU A 192 -31.00 -10.05 2.70
C GLU A 192 -29.66 -9.39 2.35
N LEU A 193 -29.19 -8.45 3.17
CA LEU A 193 -27.89 -7.81 3.03
C LEU A 193 -26.79 -8.84 3.28
N LEU A 194 -26.01 -9.20 2.26
CA LEU A 194 -24.96 -10.21 2.35
C LEU A 194 -23.60 -9.58 2.71
N GLU A 195 -23.42 -9.14 3.95
CA GLU A 195 -22.17 -8.49 4.43
C GLU A 195 -21.00 -9.47 4.72
N CYS A 196 -20.79 -10.48 3.86
CA CYS A 196 -19.81 -11.54 4.08
C CYS A 196 -18.39 -11.03 4.34
N ALA A 197 -17.95 -9.99 3.63
CA ALA A 197 -16.63 -9.39 3.83
C ALA A 197 -16.48 -8.75 5.23
N ARG A 198 -17.54 -8.10 5.76
CA ARG A 198 -17.51 -7.43 7.09
C ARG A 198 -17.45 -8.41 8.25
N MET A 199 -17.93 -9.64 8.05
CA MET A 199 -17.86 -10.71 9.05
C MET A 199 -16.45 -11.30 9.19
N LEU A 200 -15.52 -10.99 8.27
CA LEU A 200 -14.17 -11.53 8.25
C LEU A 200 -13.17 -10.51 8.79
N SER A 201 -12.31 -10.92 9.72
CA SER A 201 -11.11 -10.15 10.06
C SER A 201 -9.94 -10.45 9.12
N VAL A 202 -9.94 -11.64 8.51
CA VAL A 202 -8.90 -12.14 7.60
C VAL A 202 -9.53 -12.85 6.41
N CYS A 203 -8.89 -12.79 5.26
CA CYS A 203 -9.37 -13.43 4.05
C CYS A 203 -9.42 -14.96 4.24
N ALA A 204 -10.50 -15.60 3.82
CA ALA A 204 -10.67 -17.05 3.95
C ALA A 204 -9.72 -17.86 3.04
N GLN A 205 -9.13 -17.21 2.04
CA GLN A 205 -8.21 -17.82 1.07
C GLN A 205 -6.74 -17.52 1.36
N CYS A 206 -6.43 -16.37 1.98
CA CYS A 206 -5.06 -15.98 2.33
C CYS A 206 -5.05 -15.34 3.73
N PRO A 207 -3.96 -15.46 4.50
CA PRO A 207 -3.92 -14.99 5.90
C PRO A 207 -3.78 -13.46 6.02
N GLN A 208 -4.29 -12.69 5.05
CA GLN A 208 -4.19 -11.24 5.02
C GLN A 208 -5.46 -10.60 5.60
N PRO A 209 -5.34 -9.49 6.34
CA PRO A 209 -6.49 -8.78 6.89
C PRO A 209 -7.50 -8.39 5.81
N VAL A 210 -8.79 -8.48 6.14
CA VAL A 210 -9.83 -7.85 5.32
C VAL A 210 -9.87 -6.38 5.71
N VAL A 211 -9.67 -5.54 4.71
CA VAL A 211 -9.60 -4.08 4.85
C VAL A 211 -10.65 -3.53 3.90
N LEU A 212 -11.58 -2.73 4.42
CA LEU A 212 -12.72 -2.20 3.66
C LEU A 212 -12.60 -0.70 3.38
N GLU A 213 -11.58 -0.07 3.95
CA GLU A 213 -11.24 1.33 3.74
C GLU A 213 -9.79 1.45 3.30
N GLU A 214 -9.44 2.50 2.58
CA GLU A 214 -8.06 2.75 2.22
C GLU A 214 -7.21 2.99 3.48
N GLN A 215 -6.08 2.27 3.61
CA GLN A 215 -5.15 2.47 4.72
C GLN A 215 -3.73 2.05 4.35
N TYR A 216 -2.75 2.51 5.13
CA TYR A 216 -1.38 2.04 5.06
C TYR A 216 -1.14 0.99 6.16
N ASP A 217 -0.41 -0.08 5.83
CA ASP A 217 0.00 -1.09 6.81
C ASP A 217 1.04 -0.56 7.81
N TYR A 218 1.73 0.51 7.43
CA TYR A 218 2.71 1.18 8.26
C TYR A 218 2.66 2.69 7.97
N VAL A 219 2.64 3.48 9.03
CA VAL A 219 2.83 4.93 8.99
C VAL A 219 3.89 5.24 10.04
N PRO A 220 5.01 5.90 9.68
CA PRO A 220 6.02 6.32 10.65
C PRO A 220 5.37 7.11 11.79
N ARG A 221 5.75 6.79 13.02
CA ARG A 221 5.38 7.56 14.23
C ARG A 221 6.64 8.26 14.73
N ASP A 222 6.48 9.48 15.22
CA ASP A 222 7.51 10.21 15.95
C ASP A 222 7.88 9.53 17.27
#